data_AF-A0AAD9A0B6-F1
#
_entry.id   AF-A0AAD9A0B6-F1
#
_cell.length_a   1.000
_cell.length_b   1.000
_cell.length_c   1.000
_cell.angle_alpha   90.00
_cell.angle_beta   90.00
_cell.angle_gamma   90.00
#
_symmetry.space_group_name_H-M   'P 1'
#
loop_
_entity.id
_entity.type
_entity.pdbx_description
1 polymer ?
#
loop_
_entity_poly.entity_id
_entity_poly.type
_entity_poly.pdbx_seq_one_letter_code
_entity_poly.pdbx_strand_id
1 'polypeptide(L)'
;MSAYTTNGGGQETEKINTNIVTLTRFLTEEQAKHKEATGDFTLLCHALQFSFKSIAYYIRRATLVNLTGLAGSSNTTGDDQKKLDVISNDLFIEAMRSSGKCALLVSEEEEDVIFFNDSTGARYAVACDPIDGSSNLDAGVSVGTIFGIHKLQEGSTGTKEDILKPGTELLAAGFTMYGASAQLVITMRGGTVNGFTLDNGVGEFILTHPDMRLPKSRAIYSVNEGNSLYWEDGTNNYFNSLKTPQENGKPYSARYIGSMVADAYRTLLYGGVFAYPADKKSPKGKLRILYECAPMALVFENGKSEHLYTLPSFTSKHSRSRWSSGRQQDEENARGRARTHS
;
A
#
# COMPACT_ATOMS: atom_id res chain seq x y z
N MET A 1 -0.29 -8.15 22.91
CA MET A 1 -1.59 -8.63 23.47
C MET A 1 -1.30 -9.77 24.43
N SER A 2 -1.90 -9.72 25.62
CA SER A 2 -1.74 -10.73 26.67
C SER A 2 -2.34 -12.07 26.24
N ALA A 3 -1.62 -13.16 26.50
CA ALA A 3 -2.10 -14.52 26.27
C ALA A 3 -3.11 -14.90 27.36
N TYR A 4 -4.33 -15.25 26.97
CA TYR A 4 -5.36 -15.72 27.89
C TYR A 4 -4.95 -17.07 28.49
N THR A 5 -4.58 -17.06 29.77
CA THR A 5 -4.57 -18.26 30.60
C THR A 5 -5.75 -18.14 31.56
N THR A 6 -6.81 -18.91 31.34
CA THR A 6 -7.94 -18.97 32.26
C THR A 6 -7.56 -19.76 33.50
N ASN A 7 -7.55 -19.12 34.67
CA ASN A 7 -8.02 -19.69 35.94
C ASN A 7 -8.08 -18.64 37.07
N GLY A 8 -9.21 -18.61 37.77
CA GLY A 8 -9.34 -18.03 39.12
C GLY A 8 -9.89 -16.61 39.19
N GLY A 9 -11.08 -16.45 39.81
CA GLY A 9 -11.76 -15.17 39.98
C GLY A 9 -11.03 -14.19 40.90
N GLY A 10 -10.26 -13.30 40.31
CA GLY A 10 -9.88 -12.01 40.86
C GLY A 10 -10.18 -10.92 39.83
N GLN A 11 -10.70 -9.77 40.26
CA GLN A 11 -10.77 -8.58 39.41
C GLN A 11 -9.33 -8.17 39.05
N GLU A 12 -8.83 -8.61 37.89
CA GLU A 12 -7.64 -8.02 37.30
C GLU A 12 -7.98 -6.58 36.92
N THR A 13 -7.50 -5.63 37.71
CA THR A 13 -7.45 -4.24 37.27
C THR A 13 -6.55 -4.18 36.04
N GLU A 14 -7.13 -4.00 34.86
CA GLU A 14 -6.36 -3.77 33.63
C GLU A 14 -5.39 -2.60 33.86
N LYS A 15 -4.09 -2.90 33.90
CA LYS A 15 -3.06 -1.87 34.05
C LYS A 15 -3.02 -1.04 32.77
N ILE A 16 -3.20 0.27 32.90
CA ILE A 16 -3.07 1.22 31.79
C ILE A 16 -1.65 1.11 31.22
N ASN A 17 -1.54 0.79 29.93
CA ASN A 17 -0.25 0.76 29.24
C ASN A 17 0.19 2.20 28.91
N THR A 18 1.16 2.71 29.64
CA THR A 18 1.78 4.03 29.39
C THR A 18 3.00 3.96 28.46
N ASN A 19 3.50 2.75 28.14
CA ASN A 19 4.61 2.56 27.22
C ASN A 19 4.11 2.48 25.77
N ILE A 20 3.72 3.64 25.24
CA ILE A 20 3.19 3.77 23.89
C ILE A 20 4.35 3.93 22.90
N VAL A 21 4.31 3.16 21.81
CA VAL A 21 5.28 3.26 20.70
C VAL A 21 4.61 4.01 19.55
N THR A 22 5.00 5.27 19.35
CA THR A 22 4.57 6.06 18.18
C THR A 22 5.43 5.71 16.96
N LEU A 23 4.97 6.05 15.76
CA LEU A 23 5.75 5.90 14.53
C LEU A 23 7.08 6.67 14.62
N THR A 24 7.06 7.91 15.10
CA THR A 24 8.26 8.73 15.34
C THR A 24 9.26 8.01 16.25
N ARG A 25 8.79 7.46 17.37
CA ARG A 25 9.63 6.70 18.29
C ARG A 25 10.19 5.44 17.62
N PHE A 26 9.34 4.66 16.95
CA PHE A 26 9.73 3.45 16.24
C PHE A 26 10.84 3.74 15.22
N LEU A 27 10.67 4.73 14.35
CA LEU A 27 11.66 5.09 13.34
C LEU A 27 12.98 5.59 13.94
N THR A 28 12.91 6.34 15.05
CA THR A 28 14.10 6.82 15.77
C THR A 28 14.87 5.66 16.41
N GLU A 29 14.15 4.71 17.04
CA GLU A 29 14.75 3.52 17.63
C GLU A 29 15.32 2.58 16.57
N GLU A 30 14.66 2.41 15.42
CA GLU A 30 15.20 1.66 14.28
C GLU A 30 16.45 2.34 13.71
N GLN A 31 16.44 3.66 13.50
CA GLN A 31 17.60 4.41 13.01
C GLN A 31 18.86 4.13 13.87
N ALA A 32 18.71 4.11 15.19
CA ALA A 32 19.83 3.88 16.10
C ALA A 32 20.50 2.49 15.94
N LYS A 33 19.82 1.53 15.31
CA LYS A 33 20.36 0.18 15.03
C LYS A 33 21.25 0.15 13.79
N HIS A 34 21.20 1.17 12.94
CA HIS A 34 21.91 1.24 11.66
C HIS A 34 23.00 2.32 11.71
N LYS A 35 24.27 1.91 11.72
CA LYS A 35 25.41 2.84 11.85
C LYS A 35 25.53 3.80 10.66
N GLU A 36 25.09 3.38 9.50
CA GLU A 36 25.06 4.12 8.24
C GLU A 36 23.89 5.11 8.14
N ALA A 37 22.92 5.06 9.06
CA ALA A 37 21.74 5.89 9.02
C ALA A 37 22.03 7.30 9.56
N THR A 38 22.08 8.29 8.65
CA THR A 38 22.29 9.71 8.99
C THR A 38 21.06 10.40 9.58
N GLY A 39 19.88 9.77 9.50
CA GLY A 39 18.59 10.35 9.90
C GLY A 39 17.76 10.93 8.75
N ASP A 40 18.31 11.04 7.53
CA ASP A 40 17.56 11.57 6.38
C ASP A 40 16.33 10.72 6.03
N PHE A 41 16.44 9.39 6.17
CA PHE A 41 15.30 8.49 5.94
C PHE A 41 14.18 8.72 6.97
N THR A 42 14.55 8.88 8.25
CA THR A 42 13.62 9.17 9.34
C THR A 42 12.88 10.48 9.11
N LEU A 43 13.60 11.53 8.67
CA LEU A 43 13.00 12.82 8.31
C LEU A 43 12.02 12.70 7.14
N LEU A 44 12.35 11.93 6.10
CA LEU A 44 11.44 11.64 4.99
C LEU A 44 10.17 10.92 5.50
N CYS A 45 10.32 9.92 6.37
CA CYS A 45 9.20 9.20 6.95
C CYS A 45 8.31 10.09 7.84
N HIS A 46 8.87 11.08 8.55
CA HIS A 46 8.07 12.07 9.26
C HIS A 46 7.24 12.95 8.33
N ALA A 47 7.80 13.33 7.17
CA ALA A 47 7.05 14.07 6.15
C ALA A 47 5.90 13.22 5.56
N LEU A 48 6.15 11.93 5.29
CA LEU A 48 5.11 10.98 4.89
C LEU A 48 4.02 10.85 5.98
N GLN A 49 4.42 10.71 7.25
CA GLN A 49 3.49 10.67 8.37
C GLN A 49 2.58 11.91 8.40
N PHE A 50 3.14 13.09 8.15
CA PHE A 50 2.38 14.34 8.09
C PHE A 50 1.38 14.36 6.93
N SER A 51 1.78 13.93 5.72
CA SER A 51 0.86 13.88 4.58
C SER A 51 -0.30 12.91 4.84
N PHE A 52 -0.03 11.73 5.40
CA PHE A 52 -1.08 10.76 5.74
C PHE A 52 -2.07 11.29 6.77
N LYS A 53 -1.60 12.00 7.81
CA LYS A 53 -2.48 12.65 8.80
C LYS A 53 -3.37 13.71 8.16
N SER A 54 -2.78 14.52 7.27
CA SER A 54 -3.48 15.60 6.58
C SER A 54 -4.54 15.07 5.62
N ILE A 55 -4.21 14.06 4.82
CA ILE A 55 -5.14 13.38 3.93
C ILE A 55 -6.29 12.75 4.72
N ALA A 56 -5.98 12.01 5.80
CA ALA A 56 -6.99 11.41 6.66
C ALA A 56 -7.95 12.44 7.27
N TYR A 57 -7.45 13.63 7.59
CA TYR A 57 -8.26 14.74 8.08
C TYR A 57 -9.24 15.25 7.02
N TYR A 58 -8.79 15.48 5.78
CA TYR A 58 -9.65 15.97 4.71
C TYR A 58 -10.68 14.92 4.26
N ILE A 59 -10.31 13.65 4.16
CA ILE A 59 -11.24 12.56 3.84
C ILE A 59 -12.39 12.50 4.86
N ARG A 60 -12.09 12.55 6.17
CA ARG A 60 -13.12 12.50 7.22
C ARG A 60 -14.07 13.69 7.22
N ARG A 61 -13.66 14.80 6.61
CA ARG A 61 -14.44 16.03 6.53
C ARG A 61 -14.99 16.29 5.13
N ALA A 62 -14.77 15.38 4.18
CA ALA A 62 -15.04 15.57 2.75
C ALA A 62 -16.42 16.18 2.48
N THR A 63 -17.46 15.55 3.01
CA THR A 63 -18.86 15.99 2.86
C THR A 63 -19.15 17.28 3.63
N LEU A 64 -18.51 17.49 4.78
CA LEU A 64 -18.73 18.67 5.63
C LEU A 64 -18.16 19.95 5.04
N VAL A 65 -17.09 19.84 4.24
CA VAL A 65 -16.39 20.98 3.63
C VAL A 65 -16.50 20.99 2.10
N ASN A 66 -17.46 20.26 1.54
CA ASN A 66 -17.79 20.23 0.10
C ASN A 66 -16.62 19.84 -0.83
N LEU A 67 -15.83 18.86 -0.39
CA LEU A 67 -14.72 18.26 -1.14
C LEU A 67 -15.12 17.00 -1.92
N THR A 68 -16.40 16.66 -1.96
CA THR A 68 -16.95 15.57 -2.79
C THR A 68 -17.15 16.00 -4.24
N GLY A 69 -17.15 15.03 -5.14
CA GLY A 69 -17.35 15.25 -6.58
C GLY A 69 -16.12 15.74 -7.35
N LEU A 70 -16.37 16.10 -8.62
CA LEU A 70 -15.33 16.36 -9.62
C LEU A 70 -14.60 17.69 -9.38
N ALA A 71 -13.31 17.71 -9.67
CA ALA A 71 -12.47 18.91 -9.68
C ALA A 71 -12.66 19.74 -10.97
N GLY A 72 -13.21 19.14 -12.03
CA GLY A 72 -13.44 19.78 -13.33
C GLY A 72 -12.38 19.46 -14.39
N SER A 73 -11.39 18.63 -14.08
CA SER A 73 -10.33 18.14 -14.96
C SER A 73 -10.40 16.61 -15.10
N SER A 74 -10.06 16.07 -16.28
CA SER A 74 -9.75 14.65 -16.47
C SER A 74 -8.26 14.43 -16.24
N ASN A 75 -7.87 13.40 -15.48
CA ASN A 75 -6.46 13.10 -15.23
C ASN A 75 -5.77 12.45 -16.45
N THR A 76 -4.45 12.31 -16.42
CA THR A 76 -3.62 11.76 -17.52
C THR A 76 -3.89 10.29 -17.80
N THR A 77 -4.50 9.58 -16.85
CA THR A 77 -4.84 8.16 -16.94
C THR A 77 -6.26 7.90 -17.49
N GLY A 78 -7.03 8.98 -17.71
CA GLY A 78 -8.37 8.98 -18.31
C GLY A 78 -9.53 8.82 -17.32
N ASP A 79 -9.26 8.88 -16.02
CA ASP A 79 -10.25 8.87 -14.96
C ASP A 79 -10.70 10.33 -14.62
N ASP A 80 -11.96 10.51 -14.23
CA ASP A 80 -12.48 11.81 -13.79
C ASP A 80 -11.85 12.20 -12.45
N GLN A 81 -11.12 13.32 -12.40
CA GLN A 81 -10.37 13.72 -11.21
C GLN A 81 -11.30 14.32 -10.14
N LYS A 82 -11.25 13.80 -8.91
CA LYS A 82 -12.02 14.34 -7.79
C LYS A 82 -11.25 15.44 -7.05
N LYS A 83 -11.95 16.34 -6.38
CA LYS A 83 -11.31 17.41 -5.60
C LYS A 83 -10.35 16.89 -4.52
N LEU A 84 -10.68 15.75 -3.92
CA LEU A 84 -9.83 15.12 -2.91
C LEU A 84 -8.58 14.48 -3.49
N ASP A 85 -8.60 14.07 -4.76
CA ASP A 85 -7.42 13.56 -5.44
C ASP A 85 -6.39 14.69 -5.58
N VAL A 86 -6.85 15.86 -6.05
CA VAL A 86 -6.03 17.10 -6.16
C VAL A 86 -5.46 17.52 -4.80
N ILE A 87 -6.31 17.66 -3.79
CA ILE A 87 -5.86 18.11 -2.46
C ILE A 87 -4.87 17.12 -1.85
N SER A 88 -5.11 15.82 -2.00
CA SER A 88 -4.23 14.80 -1.43
C SER A 88 -2.89 14.74 -2.14
N ASN A 89 -2.89 14.92 -3.47
CA ASN A 89 -1.68 15.06 -4.26
C ASN A 89 -0.87 16.30 -3.84
N ASP A 90 -1.50 17.47 -3.74
CA ASP A 90 -0.83 18.72 -3.34
C ASP A 90 -0.20 18.61 -1.94
N LEU A 91 -0.94 18.05 -0.97
CA LEU A 91 -0.44 17.81 0.38
C LEU A 91 0.76 16.86 0.39
N PHE A 92 0.73 15.82 -0.44
CA PHE A 92 1.81 14.87 -0.54
C PHE A 92 3.05 15.51 -1.18
N ILE A 93 2.89 16.24 -2.29
CA ILE A 93 3.97 16.96 -2.97
C ILE A 93 4.65 17.94 -2.02
N GLU A 94 3.87 18.77 -1.31
CA GLU A 94 4.42 19.78 -0.42
C GLU A 94 5.11 19.15 0.81
N ALA A 95 4.60 18.05 1.34
CA ALA A 95 5.28 17.30 2.39
C ALA A 95 6.63 16.75 1.91
N MET A 96 6.68 16.18 0.70
CA MET A 96 7.94 15.66 0.14
C MET A 96 8.93 16.77 -0.14
N ARG A 97 8.48 17.91 -0.70
CA ARG A 97 9.30 19.10 -0.94
C ARG A 97 9.89 19.64 0.37
N SER A 98 9.04 19.88 1.36
CA SER A 98 9.45 20.45 2.65
C SER A 98 10.33 19.53 3.49
N SER A 99 10.32 18.21 3.22
CA SER A 99 11.27 17.29 3.87
C SER A 99 12.73 17.62 3.55
N GLY A 100 13.00 18.18 2.36
CA GLY A 100 14.35 18.36 1.82
C GLY A 100 15.12 17.06 1.59
N LYS A 101 14.48 15.89 1.74
CA LYS A 101 15.11 14.56 1.61
C LYS A 101 14.67 13.78 0.38
N CYS A 102 13.60 14.22 -0.28
CA CYS A 102 13.12 13.71 -1.55
C CYS A 102 13.69 14.57 -2.69
N ALA A 103 14.42 13.97 -3.64
CA ALA A 103 14.96 14.69 -4.80
C ALA A 103 13.97 14.69 -5.96
N LEU A 104 13.16 13.63 -6.08
CA LEU A 104 12.14 13.51 -7.11
C LEU A 104 10.94 12.69 -6.62
N LEU A 105 9.77 13.06 -7.13
CA LEU A 105 8.48 12.43 -6.83
C LEU A 105 7.77 12.01 -8.12
N VAL A 106 7.26 10.80 -8.11
CA VAL A 106 6.31 10.28 -9.10
C VAL A 106 4.96 10.13 -8.42
N SER A 107 3.94 10.85 -8.89
CA SER A 107 2.55 10.71 -8.45
C SER A 107 1.69 10.14 -9.57
N GLU A 108 0.64 9.39 -9.21
CA GLU A 108 -0.41 8.95 -10.15
C GLU A 108 -1.12 10.14 -10.81
N GLU A 109 -1.32 11.21 -10.04
CA GLU A 109 -2.10 12.40 -10.44
C GLU A 109 -1.31 13.40 -11.30
N GLU A 110 -0.01 13.18 -11.46
CA GLU A 110 0.89 14.06 -12.21
C GLU A 110 1.28 13.41 -13.54
N GLU A 111 1.39 14.18 -14.62
CA GLU A 111 1.91 13.67 -15.89
C GLU A 111 3.41 13.39 -15.79
N ASP A 112 4.16 14.42 -15.41
CA ASP A 112 5.60 14.39 -15.35
C ASP A 112 6.15 13.95 -14.00
N VAL A 113 7.46 13.69 -13.98
CA VAL A 113 8.21 13.51 -12.73
C VAL A 113 8.44 14.89 -12.14
N ILE A 114 8.15 15.05 -10.85
CA ILE A 114 8.43 16.28 -10.11
C ILE A 114 9.86 16.18 -9.59
N PHE A 115 10.71 17.17 -9.93
CA PHE A 115 12.06 17.29 -9.41
C PHE A 115 12.14 18.42 -8.39
N PHE A 116 12.71 18.14 -7.22
CA PHE A 116 12.90 19.09 -6.13
C PHE A 116 14.34 19.62 -6.13
N ASN A 117 14.68 20.40 -7.15
CA ASN A 117 16.05 20.86 -7.40
C ASN A 117 16.64 21.73 -6.27
N ASP A 118 15.79 22.34 -5.44
CA ASP A 118 16.23 23.18 -4.32
C ASP A 118 16.64 22.36 -3.07
N SER A 119 16.41 21.04 -3.09
CA SER A 119 16.70 20.15 -1.96
C SER A 119 18.17 19.72 -1.96
N THR A 120 19.02 20.50 -1.30
CA THR A 120 20.43 20.13 -1.11
C THR A 120 20.57 18.86 -0.24
N GLY A 121 21.29 17.85 -0.77
CA GLY A 121 21.54 16.60 -0.06
C GLY A 121 20.32 15.67 0.04
N ALA A 122 19.30 15.83 -0.81
CA ALA A 122 18.24 14.85 -0.93
C ALA A 122 18.78 13.51 -1.44
N ARG A 123 18.34 12.39 -0.85
CA ARG A 123 18.89 11.05 -1.11
C ARG A 123 17.85 10.01 -1.50
N TYR A 124 16.60 10.42 -1.67
CA TYR A 124 15.49 9.51 -1.92
C TYR A 124 14.65 9.96 -3.10
N ALA A 125 14.14 8.99 -3.84
CA ALA A 125 13.08 9.14 -4.81
C ALA A 125 11.82 8.46 -4.26
N VAL A 126 10.66 9.11 -4.44
CA VAL A 126 9.38 8.60 -3.93
C VAL A 126 8.41 8.39 -5.08
N ALA A 127 7.71 7.26 -5.09
CA ALA A 127 6.55 7.03 -5.94
C ALA A 127 5.30 6.95 -5.05
N CYS A 128 4.19 7.56 -5.44
CA CYS A 128 2.95 7.48 -4.70
C CYS A 128 1.70 7.39 -5.57
N ASP A 129 0.69 6.73 -5.00
CA ASP A 129 -0.71 6.93 -5.34
C ASP A 129 -1.31 7.69 -4.15
N PRO A 130 -1.58 9.00 -4.28
CA PRO A 130 -2.11 9.80 -3.18
C PRO A 130 -3.45 9.27 -2.65
N ILE A 131 -4.33 8.79 -3.54
CA ILE A 131 -5.68 8.29 -3.22
C ILE A 131 -6.05 7.09 -4.11
N ASP A 132 -5.63 5.90 -3.68
CA ASP A 132 -6.14 4.63 -4.22
C ASP A 132 -7.62 4.47 -3.87
N GLY A 133 -8.40 4.08 -4.88
CA GLY A 133 -9.83 3.83 -4.75
C GLY A 133 -10.69 5.09 -4.70
N SER A 134 -10.19 6.23 -5.19
CA SER A 134 -10.90 7.52 -5.26
C SER A 134 -12.35 7.42 -5.77
N SER A 135 -12.61 6.51 -6.72
CA SER A 135 -13.97 6.23 -7.22
C SER A 135 -14.98 5.91 -6.11
N ASN A 136 -14.55 5.31 -5.01
CA ASN A 136 -15.37 4.89 -3.87
C ASN A 136 -15.58 5.97 -2.80
N LEU A 137 -14.89 7.11 -2.91
CA LEU A 137 -14.83 8.15 -1.88
C LEU A 137 -16.20 8.76 -1.56
N ASP A 138 -17.00 9.07 -2.58
CA ASP A 138 -18.34 9.67 -2.41
C ASP A 138 -19.33 8.69 -1.74
N ALA A 139 -19.06 7.38 -1.81
CA ALA A 139 -19.84 6.34 -1.15
C ALA A 139 -19.42 6.10 0.31
N GLY A 140 -18.39 6.79 0.80
CA GLY A 140 -17.87 6.63 2.17
C GLY A 140 -17.18 5.28 2.40
N VAL A 141 -16.76 4.60 1.34
CA VAL A 141 -16.02 3.33 1.40
C VAL A 141 -14.54 3.62 1.63
N SER A 142 -13.82 2.66 2.22
CA SER A 142 -12.38 2.78 2.49
C SER A 142 -11.58 3.05 1.23
N VAL A 143 -10.67 4.02 1.33
CA VAL A 143 -9.66 4.40 0.31
C VAL A 143 -8.28 4.41 0.96
N GLY A 144 -7.21 4.75 0.24
CA GLY A 144 -5.89 4.81 0.86
C GLY A 144 -4.82 5.57 0.08
N THR A 145 -3.65 5.74 0.67
CA THR A 145 -2.44 6.24 -0.01
C THR A 145 -1.45 5.09 -0.14
N ILE A 146 -0.78 4.95 -1.27
CA ILE A 146 0.30 3.96 -1.47
C ILE A 146 1.61 4.72 -1.71
N PHE A 147 2.72 4.21 -1.19
CA PHE A 147 4.03 4.82 -1.43
C PHE A 147 5.17 3.80 -1.53
N GLY A 148 6.14 4.09 -2.39
CA GLY A 148 7.41 3.38 -2.52
C GLY A 148 8.58 4.36 -2.47
N ILE A 149 9.69 3.95 -1.86
CA ILE A 149 10.88 4.77 -1.66
C ILE A 149 12.09 4.05 -2.25
N HIS A 150 12.81 4.72 -3.14
CA HIS A 150 14.13 4.32 -3.61
C HIS A 150 15.22 5.18 -2.99
N LYS A 151 16.36 4.58 -2.70
CA LYS A 151 17.58 5.31 -2.35
C LYS A 151 18.30 5.71 -3.64
N LEU A 152 18.68 6.97 -3.75
CA LEU A 152 19.49 7.47 -4.85
C LEU A 152 20.94 7.01 -4.71
N GLN A 153 21.65 6.94 -5.83
CA GLN A 153 23.09 6.79 -5.81
C GLN A 153 23.73 8.03 -5.18
N GLU A 154 24.87 7.85 -4.50
CA GLU A 154 25.59 8.96 -3.88
C GLU A 154 25.96 10.03 -4.92
N GLY A 155 25.64 11.29 -4.64
CA GLY A 155 25.87 12.40 -5.56
C GLY A 155 24.84 12.54 -6.70
N SER A 156 23.85 11.64 -6.82
CA SER A 156 22.75 11.85 -7.76
C SER A 156 21.87 13.03 -7.31
N THR A 157 21.49 13.87 -8.27
CA THR A 157 20.48 14.93 -8.08
C THR A 157 19.06 14.47 -8.44
N GLY A 158 18.90 13.18 -8.74
CA GLY A 158 17.66 12.57 -9.18
C GLY A 158 17.45 12.66 -10.69
N THR A 159 17.29 11.51 -11.35
CA THR A 159 16.88 11.42 -12.75
C THR A 159 15.64 10.52 -12.90
N LYS A 160 15.03 10.47 -14.08
CA LYS A 160 13.89 9.55 -14.32
C LYS A 160 14.33 8.09 -14.12
N GLU A 161 15.56 7.75 -14.50
CA GLU A 161 16.15 6.43 -14.37
C GLU A 161 16.36 6.01 -12.91
N ASP A 162 16.48 6.97 -11.99
CA ASP A 162 16.65 6.68 -10.57
C ASP A 162 15.41 6.08 -9.91
N ILE A 163 14.22 6.29 -10.49
CA ILE A 163 12.95 5.76 -10.00
C ILE A 163 12.33 4.71 -10.92
N LEU A 164 12.72 4.67 -12.20
CA LEU A 164 12.33 3.62 -13.15
C LEU A 164 13.14 2.33 -12.93
N LYS A 165 13.21 1.88 -11.67
CA LYS A 165 13.93 0.69 -11.23
C LYS A 165 12.95 -0.45 -10.93
N PRO A 166 13.40 -1.72 -10.97
CA PRO A 166 12.62 -2.84 -10.49
C PRO A 166 12.11 -2.62 -9.06
N GLY A 167 10.92 -3.13 -8.74
CA GLY A 167 10.37 -3.07 -7.37
C GLY A 167 11.27 -3.76 -6.33
N THR A 168 12.14 -4.68 -6.76
CA THR A 168 13.16 -5.32 -5.93
C THR A 168 14.25 -4.35 -5.43
N GLU A 169 14.33 -3.15 -5.99
CA GLU A 169 15.25 -2.09 -5.55
C GLU A 169 14.59 -1.05 -4.63
N LEU A 170 13.32 -1.24 -4.27
CA LEU A 170 12.67 -0.41 -3.23
C LEU A 170 13.42 -0.57 -1.91
N LEU A 171 13.78 0.56 -1.28
CA LEU A 171 14.34 0.61 0.06
C LEU A 171 13.25 0.38 1.11
N ALA A 172 12.10 1.01 0.92
CA ALA A 172 10.95 0.92 1.81
C ALA A 172 9.66 1.17 1.03
N ALA A 173 8.56 0.67 1.55
CA ALA A 173 7.24 0.86 0.97
C ALA A 173 6.16 0.72 2.02
N GLY A 174 4.96 1.14 1.66
CA GLY A 174 3.81 0.97 2.51
C GLY A 174 2.55 1.54 1.89
N PHE A 175 1.51 1.56 2.72
CA PHE A 175 0.25 2.19 2.39
C PHE A 175 -0.45 2.66 3.68
N THR A 176 -1.31 3.66 3.55
CA THR A 176 -2.23 4.06 4.62
C THR A 176 -3.66 3.81 4.16
N MET A 177 -4.40 2.97 4.87
CA MET A 177 -5.83 2.79 4.63
C MET A 177 -6.61 3.81 5.45
N TYR A 178 -7.49 4.59 4.80
CA TYR A 178 -8.43 5.51 5.42
C TYR A 178 -9.83 4.85 5.46
N GLY A 179 -10.06 4.02 6.47
CA GLY A 179 -11.37 3.41 6.73
C GLY A 179 -12.00 3.96 8.01
N ALA A 180 -12.61 3.08 8.81
CA ALA A 180 -13.13 3.42 10.14
C ALA A 180 -12.06 4.08 11.04
N SER A 181 -10.80 3.69 10.87
CA SER A 181 -9.62 4.41 11.36
C SER A 181 -8.58 4.53 10.24
N ALA A 182 -7.60 5.40 10.43
CA ALA A 182 -6.45 5.45 9.52
C ALA A 182 -5.39 4.45 9.98
N GLN A 183 -5.01 3.53 9.09
CA GLN A 183 -4.10 2.43 9.36
C GLN A 183 -2.91 2.51 8.41
N LEU A 184 -1.75 2.90 8.94
CA LEU A 184 -0.50 2.90 8.20
C LEU A 184 0.16 1.52 8.30
N VAL A 185 0.52 0.93 7.17
CA VAL A 185 1.40 -0.23 7.07
C VAL A 185 2.69 0.21 6.40
N ILE A 186 3.82 -0.07 7.03
CA ILE A 186 5.15 0.28 6.50
C ILE A 186 6.12 -0.88 6.67
N THR A 187 7.03 -1.02 5.71
CA THR A 187 8.14 -1.96 5.78
C THR A 187 9.38 -1.41 5.08
N MET A 188 10.55 -1.80 5.56
CA MET A 188 11.83 -1.64 4.87
C MET A 188 12.23 -2.97 4.24
N ARG A 189 13.01 -2.94 3.15
CA ARG A 189 13.47 -4.16 2.48
C ARG A 189 14.26 -5.06 3.43
N GLY A 190 13.87 -6.35 3.49
CA GLY A 190 14.45 -7.33 4.41
C GLY A 190 14.08 -7.13 5.87
N GLY A 191 13.20 -6.16 6.19
CA GLY A 191 12.70 -5.88 7.52
C GLY A 191 11.34 -6.51 7.79
N THR A 192 10.75 -6.12 8.93
CA THR A 192 9.42 -6.56 9.34
C THR A 192 8.35 -5.59 8.83
N VAL A 193 7.15 -6.11 8.58
CA VAL A 193 5.98 -5.29 8.26
C VAL A 193 5.34 -4.81 9.56
N ASN A 194 5.11 -3.50 9.71
CA ASN A 194 4.55 -2.95 10.94
C ASN A 194 3.32 -2.09 10.64
N GLY A 195 2.26 -2.30 11.43
CA GLY A 195 0.99 -1.60 11.32
C GLY A 195 0.76 -0.63 12.47
N PHE A 196 0.41 0.61 12.13
CA PHE A 196 0.15 1.70 13.05
C PHE A 196 -1.27 2.23 12.85
N THR A 197 -1.97 2.51 13.95
CA THR A 197 -3.29 3.14 13.94
C THR A 197 -3.18 4.59 14.36
N LEU A 198 -3.77 5.51 13.59
CA LEU A 198 -3.83 6.92 13.95
C LEU A 198 -4.80 7.14 15.12
N ASP A 199 -4.27 7.62 16.24
CA ASP A 199 -5.06 8.22 17.31
C ASP A 199 -5.34 9.69 16.94
N ASN A 200 -6.61 10.05 16.76
CA ASN A 200 -6.99 11.41 16.38
C ASN A 200 -6.99 12.39 17.56
N GLY A 201 -7.05 11.91 18.81
CA GLY A 201 -7.03 12.77 19.99
C GLY A 201 -5.64 13.32 20.26
N VAL A 202 -4.62 12.49 20.09
CA VAL A 202 -3.20 12.89 20.24
C VAL A 202 -2.57 13.30 18.90
N GLY A 203 -3.08 12.80 17.78
CA GLY A 203 -2.54 13.08 16.44
C GLY A 203 -1.32 12.25 16.09
N GLU A 204 -1.20 11.04 16.66
CA GLU A 204 -0.05 10.15 16.50
C GLU A 204 -0.43 8.78 15.95
N PHE A 205 0.45 8.24 15.10
CA PHE A 205 0.34 6.85 14.65
C PHE A 205 0.94 5.95 15.72
N ILE A 206 0.11 5.13 16.35
CA ILE A 206 0.49 4.22 17.43
C ILE A 206 0.70 2.82 16.86
N LEU A 207 1.81 2.17 17.22
CA LEU A 207 2.09 0.79 16.82
C LEU A 207 1.04 -0.15 17.43
N THR A 208 0.20 -0.73 16.57
CA THR A 208 -0.87 -1.65 16.99
C THR A 208 -0.67 -3.06 16.48
N HIS A 209 0.08 -3.22 15.40
CA HIS A 209 0.37 -4.51 14.76
C HIS A 209 1.87 -4.62 14.50
N PRO A 210 2.69 -4.90 15.53
CA PRO A 210 4.10 -5.18 15.32
C PRO A 210 4.25 -6.49 14.53
N ASP A 211 5.23 -6.53 13.63
CA ASP A 211 5.63 -7.75 12.95
C ASP A 211 4.49 -8.50 12.23
N MET A 212 3.69 -7.77 11.46
CA MET A 212 2.58 -8.33 10.70
C MET A 212 3.08 -9.47 9.80
N ARG A 213 2.34 -10.58 9.82
CA ARG A 213 2.58 -11.74 8.97
C ARG A 213 1.29 -12.17 8.31
N LEU A 214 1.37 -12.48 7.02
CA LEU A 214 0.24 -13.02 6.29
C LEU A 214 -0.18 -14.37 6.91
N PRO A 215 -1.43 -14.52 7.38
CA PRO A 215 -1.89 -15.78 7.96
C PRO A 215 -1.82 -16.95 6.96
N LYS A 216 -1.41 -18.13 7.44
CA LYS A 216 -1.18 -19.32 6.60
C LYS A 216 -2.41 -19.84 5.86
N SER A 217 -3.62 -19.58 6.34
CA SER A 217 -4.84 -20.04 5.67
C SER A 217 -6.07 -19.30 6.17
N ARG A 218 -6.78 -18.64 5.24
CA ARG A 218 -8.17 -18.26 5.43
C ARG A 218 -8.87 -18.34 4.09
N ALA A 219 -10.06 -18.94 4.08
CA ALA A 219 -10.82 -19.18 2.87
C ALA A 219 -11.56 -17.89 2.45
N ILE A 220 -10.82 -16.87 2.00
CA ILE A 220 -11.35 -15.60 1.47
C ILE A 220 -10.71 -15.35 0.11
N TYR A 221 -11.51 -14.95 -0.87
CA TYR A 221 -11.01 -14.46 -2.15
C TYR A 221 -11.60 -13.08 -2.49
N SER A 222 -10.82 -12.28 -3.19
CA SER A 222 -11.14 -10.90 -3.51
C SER A 222 -10.74 -10.55 -4.93
N VAL A 223 -11.76 -10.46 -5.79
CA VAL A 223 -11.60 -10.17 -7.22
C VAL A 223 -12.89 -9.54 -7.74
N ASN A 224 -12.79 -8.70 -8.77
CA ASN A 224 -13.97 -8.15 -9.45
C ASN A 224 -14.57 -9.17 -10.44
N GLU A 225 -15.46 -10.04 -9.96
CA GLU A 225 -16.13 -11.06 -10.79
C GLU A 225 -16.97 -10.50 -11.94
N GLY A 226 -17.29 -9.21 -11.95
CA GLY A 226 -17.95 -8.54 -13.08
C GLY A 226 -17.12 -8.61 -14.37
N ASN A 227 -15.81 -8.82 -14.27
CA ASN A 227 -14.91 -8.98 -15.42
C ASN A 227 -14.72 -10.44 -15.86
N SER A 228 -15.41 -11.41 -15.26
CA SER A 228 -15.23 -12.86 -15.51
C SER A 228 -15.38 -13.27 -16.98
N LEU A 229 -16.28 -12.63 -17.73
CA LEU A 229 -16.44 -12.87 -19.17
C LEU A 229 -15.20 -12.49 -20.01
N TYR A 230 -14.34 -11.63 -19.47
CA TYR A 230 -13.13 -11.14 -20.13
C TYR A 230 -11.86 -11.86 -19.67
N TRP A 231 -11.93 -12.66 -18.61
CA TRP A 231 -10.79 -13.41 -18.08
C TRP A 231 -10.35 -14.53 -19.00
N GLU A 232 -9.08 -14.91 -18.86
CA GLU A 232 -8.56 -16.15 -19.43
C GLU A 232 -9.17 -17.36 -18.71
N ASP A 233 -9.30 -18.50 -19.41
CA ASP A 233 -9.93 -19.71 -18.86
C ASP A 233 -9.27 -20.19 -17.56
N GLY A 234 -7.95 -20.05 -17.45
CA GLY A 234 -7.22 -20.39 -16.22
C GLY A 234 -7.66 -19.59 -15.00
N THR A 235 -7.84 -18.27 -15.16
CA THR A 235 -8.33 -17.38 -14.10
C THR A 235 -9.79 -17.71 -13.76
N ASN A 236 -10.63 -17.92 -14.76
CA ASN A 236 -12.02 -18.35 -14.54
C ASN A 236 -12.11 -19.68 -13.78
N ASN A 237 -11.33 -20.67 -14.20
CA ASN A 237 -11.30 -21.99 -13.57
C ASN A 237 -10.82 -21.92 -12.12
N TYR A 238 -9.80 -21.11 -11.82
CA TYR A 238 -9.33 -20.89 -10.45
C TYR A 238 -10.41 -20.26 -9.58
N PHE A 239 -11.00 -19.13 -9.98
CA PHE A 239 -12.01 -18.50 -9.12
C PHE A 239 -13.29 -19.32 -9.01
N ASN A 240 -13.65 -20.11 -10.02
CA ASN A 240 -14.76 -21.06 -9.91
C ASN A 240 -14.45 -22.23 -8.97
N SER A 241 -13.21 -22.70 -8.89
CA SER A 241 -12.83 -23.76 -7.93
C SER A 241 -12.87 -23.29 -6.47
N LEU A 242 -12.75 -21.99 -6.22
CA LEU A 242 -12.88 -21.42 -4.87
C LEU A 242 -14.35 -21.39 -4.38
N LYS A 243 -15.32 -21.46 -5.29
CA LYS A 243 -16.76 -21.45 -4.99
C LYS A 243 -17.29 -22.84 -4.64
N THR A 244 -16.54 -23.90 -4.91
CA THR A 244 -16.91 -25.26 -4.51
C THR A 244 -16.48 -25.52 -3.06
N PRO A 245 -17.17 -26.41 -2.33
CA PRO A 245 -16.72 -26.82 -1.00
C PRO A 245 -15.28 -27.34 -1.03
N GLN A 246 -14.46 -26.86 -0.11
CA GLN A 246 -13.09 -27.33 0.10
C GLN A 246 -13.09 -28.55 1.04
N GLU A 247 -11.93 -29.05 1.45
CA GLU A 247 -11.80 -30.21 2.36
C GLU A 247 -12.59 -30.05 3.67
N ASN A 248 -12.74 -28.81 4.15
CA ASN A 248 -13.52 -28.49 5.35
C ASN A 248 -15.04 -28.38 5.11
N GLY A 249 -15.52 -28.76 3.93
CA GLY A 249 -16.93 -28.74 3.54
C GLY A 249 -17.49 -27.34 3.24
N LYS A 250 -16.66 -26.29 3.18
CA LYS A 250 -17.10 -24.91 2.91
C LYS A 250 -16.32 -24.29 1.75
N PRO A 251 -16.96 -23.48 0.89
CA PRO A 251 -16.25 -22.70 -0.13
C PRO A 251 -15.51 -21.51 0.50
N TYR A 252 -14.68 -20.84 -0.30
CA TYR A 252 -14.10 -19.56 0.09
C TYR A 252 -15.19 -18.48 0.12
N SER A 253 -15.08 -17.55 1.07
CA SER A 253 -15.93 -16.36 1.14
C SER A 253 -15.45 -15.29 0.16
N ALA A 254 -16.35 -14.80 -0.70
CA ALA A 254 -16.08 -13.65 -1.55
C ALA A 254 -16.06 -12.35 -0.72
N ARG A 255 -15.03 -11.52 -0.90
CA ARG A 255 -14.98 -10.14 -0.38
C ARG A 255 -14.32 -9.28 -1.43
N TYR A 256 -14.95 -8.20 -1.87
CA TYR A 256 -14.30 -7.25 -2.79
C TYR A 256 -14.75 -5.85 -2.39
N ILE A 257 -13.84 -5.06 -1.83
CA ILE A 257 -14.15 -3.70 -1.37
C ILE A 257 -14.09 -2.73 -2.54
N GLY A 258 -13.18 -2.97 -3.49
CA GLY A 258 -13.04 -2.12 -4.68
C GLY A 258 -11.99 -1.01 -4.52
N SER A 259 -11.25 -0.99 -3.41
CA SER A 259 -10.00 -0.24 -3.21
C SER A 259 -8.87 -1.24 -2.98
N MET A 260 -7.76 -1.08 -3.71
CA MET A 260 -6.61 -1.97 -3.58
C MET A 260 -6.08 -1.99 -2.15
N VAL A 261 -5.94 -0.81 -1.53
CA VAL A 261 -5.44 -0.65 -0.17
C VAL A 261 -6.33 -1.37 0.84
N ALA A 262 -7.66 -1.23 0.72
CA ALA A 262 -8.59 -1.87 1.65
C ALA A 262 -8.60 -3.40 1.51
N ASP A 263 -8.61 -3.90 0.27
CA ASP A 263 -8.57 -5.33 -0.02
C ASP A 263 -7.21 -5.94 0.38
N ALA A 264 -6.11 -5.22 0.16
CA ALA A 264 -4.75 -5.60 0.58
C ALA A 264 -4.61 -5.66 2.11
N TYR A 265 -5.07 -4.62 2.83
CA TYR A 265 -4.99 -4.57 4.29
C TYR A 265 -5.76 -5.74 4.93
N ARG A 266 -6.98 -6.00 4.46
CA ARG A 266 -7.76 -7.17 4.91
C ARG A 266 -6.99 -8.47 4.63
N THR A 267 -6.44 -8.62 3.43
CA THR A 267 -5.70 -9.83 3.05
C THR A 267 -4.46 -10.02 3.93
N LEU A 268 -3.73 -8.95 4.24
CA LEU A 268 -2.57 -8.99 5.13
C LEU A 268 -2.96 -9.39 6.57
N LEU A 269 -4.07 -8.86 7.10
CA LEU A 269 -4.53 -9.18 8.46
C LEU A 269 -5.17 -10.56 8.59
N TYR A 270 -5.98 -10.94 7.62
CA TYR A 270 -6.86 -12.10 7.73
C TYR A 270 -6.40 -13.29 6.89
N GLY A 271 -5.49 -13.09 5.94
CA GLY A 271 -5.15 -14.09 4.94
C GLY A 271 -6.22 -14.21 3.86
N GLY A 272 -5.97 -15.10 2.91
CA GLY A 272 -6.77 -15.26 1.69
C GLY A 272 -6.02 -14.74 0.46
N VAL A 273 -6.78 -14.45 -0.60
CA VAL A 273 -6.24 -13.93 -1.87
C VAL A 273 -6.97 -12.67 -2.30
N PHE A 274 -6.20 -11.67 -2.72
CA PHE A 274 -6.68 -10.52 -3.48
C PHE A 274 -6.03 -10.54 -4.87
N ALA A 275 -6.81 -10.27 -5.91
CA ALA A 275 -6.34 -10.30 -7.28
C ALA A 275 -6.98 -9.22 -8.15
N TYR A 276 -6.15 -8.69 -9.05
CA TYR A 276 -6.52 -7.88 -10.20
C TYR A 276 -5.87 -8.52 -11.44
N PRO A 277 -6.48 -9.60 -11.99
CA PRO A 277 -5.93 -10.29 -13.17
C PRO A 277 -6.01 -9.39 -14.40
N ALA A 278 -5.21 -9.71 -15.43
CA ALA A 278 -5.47 -9.15 -16.74
C ALA A 278 -6.73 -9.76 -17.33
N ASP A 279 -7.27 -9.05 -18.30
CA ASP A 279 -8.39 -9.52 -19.08
C ASP A 279 -8.21 -9.09 -20.55
N LYS A 280 -9.13 -9.53 -21.41
CA LYS A 280 -9.11 -9.20 -22.84
C LYS A 280 -9.16 -7.70 -23.14
N LYS A 281 -9.68 -6.86 -22.23
CA LYS A 281 -9.72 -5.39 -22.38
C LYS A 281 -8.45 -4.72 -21.87
N SER A 282 -7.82 -5.31 -20.85
CA SER A 282 -6.60 -4.84 -20.20
C SER A 282 -5.55 -5.95 -20.16
N PRO A 283 -4.89 -6.27 -21.29
CA PRO A 283 -4.00 -7.44 -21.40
C PRO A 283 -2.79 -7.40 -20.45
N LYS A 284 -2.36 -6.18 -20.10
CA LYS A 284 -1.28 -5.89 -19.15
C LYS A 284 -1.77 -5.71 -17.70
N GLY A 285 -3.06 -5.89 -17.43
CA GLY A 285 -3.69 -5.53 -16.15
C GLY A 285 -4.03 -4.03 -16.05
N LYS A 286 -4.71 -3.65 -14.96
CA LYS A 286 -5.15 -2.27 -14.72
C LYS A 286 -4.19 -1.49 -13.81
N LEU A 287 -3.65 -2.15 -12.78
CA LEU A 287 -2.87 -1.50 -11.73
C LEU A 287 -1.49 -1.09 -12.24
N ARG A 288 -1.03 0.10 -11.84
CA ARG A 288 0.25 0.67 -12.22
C ARG A 288 1.35 0.16 -11.30
N ILE A 289 2.48 -0.09 -11.90
CA ILE A 289 3.52 -0.87 -11.26
C ILE A 289 4.26 -0.06 -10.19
N LEU A 290 4.64 1.16 -10.53
CA LEU A 290 5.59 1.95 -9.75
C LEU A 290 5.02 2.40 -8.40
N TYR A 291 3.72 2.72 -8.35
CA TYR A 291 3.06 3.26 -7.18
C TYR A 291 1.89 2.42 -6.65
N GLU A 292 1.49 1.32 -7.31
CA GLU A 292 0.50 0.37 -6.76
C GLU A 292 1.12 -1.02 -6.53
N CYS A 293 1.56 -1.70 -7.61
CA CYS A 293 1.99 -3.10 -7.51
C CYS A 293 3.31 -3.28 -6.74
N ALA A 294 4.35 -2.48 -7.03
CA ALA A 294 5.67 -2.66 -6.42
C ALA A 294 5.71 -2.35 -4.93
N PRO A 295 5.10 -1.26 -4.43
CA PRO A 295 4.96 -1.04 -3.00
C PRO A 295 4.23 -2.18 -2.27
N MET A 296 3.12 -2.63 -2.84
CA MET A 296 2.33 -3.73 -2.26
C MET A 296 3.10 -5.04 -2.29
N ALA A 297 3.87 -5.30 -3.34
CA ALA A 297 4.74 -6.48 -3.42
C ALA A 297 5.76 -6.54 -2.29
N LEU A 298 6.45 -5.43 -2.02
CA LEU A 298 7.41 -5.39 -0.92
C LEU A 298 6.74 -5.66 0.44
N VAL A 299 5.56 -5.09 0.68
CA VAL A 299 4.79 -5.34 1.92
C VAL A 299 4.43 -6.83 2.05
N PHE A 300 3.88 -7.45 1.01
CA PHE A 300 3.51 -8.86 1.08
C PHE A 300 4.72 -9.80 1.08
N GLU A 301 5.81 -9.46 0.39
CA GLU A 301 7.07 -10.21 0.40
C GLU A 301 7.65 -10.30 1.81
N ASN A 302 7.77 -9.16 2.51
CA ASN A 302 8.26 -9.13 3.89
C ASN A 302 7.24 -9.70 4.90
N GLY A 303 5.94 -9.63 4.58
CA GLY A 303 4.86 -10.21 5.39
C GLY A 303 4.75 -11.73 5.25
N LYS A 304 5.39 -12.35 4.25
CA LYS A 304 5.45 -13.80 4.05
C LYS A 304 6.67 -14.40 4.76
N SER A 305 6.55 -15.68 5.13
CA SER A 305 7.69 -16.46 5.64
C SER A 305 8.60 -16.99 4.52
N GLU A 306 8.17 -16.90 3.26
CA GLU A 306 8.92 -17.38 2.08
C GLU A 306 8.90 -16.29 0.99
N HIS A 307 10.08 -15.90 0.50
CA HIS A 307 10.28 -14.87 -0.51
C HIS A 307 9.72 -15.29 -1.87
N LEU A 308 8.77 -14.52 -2.42
CA LEU A 308 8.42 -14.56 -3.84
C LEU A 308 7.79 -13.23 -4.27
N TYR A 309 8.55 -12.40 -4.98
CA TYR A 309 8.22 -11.92 -6.34
C TYR A 309 9.24 -10.87 -6.81
N THR A 310 9.92 -11.15 -7.91
CA THR A 310 10.70 -10.17 -8.67
C THR A 310 9.77 -9.49 -9.67
N LEU A 311 9.36 -8.24 -9.40
CA LEU A 311 8.75 -7.42 -10.46
C LEU A 311 9.86 -7.02 -11.45
N PRO A 312 9.67 -7.16 -12.77
CA PRO A 312 10.71 -6.89 -13.77
C PRO A 312 11.16 -5.41 -13.77
N SER A 313 12.18 -5.04 -14.55
CA SER A 313 12.48 -3.63 -14.83
C SER A 313 11.44 -3.02 -15.77
N PHE A 314 11.24 -1.69 -15.74
CA PHE A 314 10.18 -1.01 -16.49
C PHE A 314 10.69 0.17 -17.30
N THR A 315 10.02 0.44 -18.43
CA THR A 315 10.41 1.51 -19.38
C THR A 315 9.53 2.77 -19.28
N SER A 316 8.48 2.77 -18.44
CA SER A 316 7.54 3.90 -18.32
C SER A 316 6.86 4.01 -16.94
N LYS A 317 6.63 5.26 -16.49
CA LYS A 317 5.97 5.63 -15.21
C LYS A 317 4.57 5.02 -15.03
N HIS A 318 3.79 4.91 -16.11
CA HIS A 318 2.41 4.38 -16.06
C HIS A 318 2.31 2.92 -16.54
N SER A 319 3.41 2.16 -16.49
CA SER A 319 3.39 0.73 -16.81
C SER A 319 2.38 0.00 -15.94
N ARG A 320 1.53 -0.83 -16.55
CA ARG A 320 0.50 -1.61 -15.85
C ARG A 320 0.91 -3.08 -15.70
N SER A 321 0.49 -3.71 -14.60
CA SER A 321 0.68 -5.13 -14.34
C SER A 321 -0.59 -5.79 -13.81
N ARG A 322 -0.67 -7.12 -14.02
CA ARG A 322 -1.52 -8.00 -13.21
C ARG A 322 -1.00 -7.98 -11.77
N TRP A 323 -1.91 -8.06 -10.80
CA TRP A 323 -1.52 -8.18 -9.39
C TRP A 323 -2.29 -9.31 -8.72
N SER A 324 -1.60 -10.09 -7.90
CA SER A 324 -2.26 -10.91 -6.88
C SER A 324 -1.41 -10.95 -5.62
N SER A 325 -2.08 -10.90 -4.47
CA SER A 325 -1.50 -10.98 -3.14
C SER A 325 -2.23 -12.06 -2.33
N GLY A 326 -1.48 -13.00 -1.75
CA GLY A 326 -2.01 -14.16 -1.03
C GLY A 326 -0.91 -15.21 -0.85
N ARG A 327 -1.28 -16.49 -0.67
CA ARG A 327 -0.28 -17.57 -0.74
C ARG A 327 0.26 -17.71 -2.15
N GLN A 328 1.49 -18.19 -2.29
CA GLN A 328 2.12 -18.40 -3.61
C GLN A 328 1.26 -19.23 -4.56
N GLN A 329 0.77 -20.38 -4.11
CA GLN A 329 -0.07 -21.27 -4.93
C GLN A 329 -1.38 -20.58 -5.39
N ASP A 330 -1.94 -19.73 -4.53
CA ASP A 330 -3.15 -18.96 -4.82
C ASP A 330 -2.84 -17.82 -5.80
N GLU A 331 -1.70 -17.16 -5.65
CA GLU A 331 -1.23 -16.09 -6.54
C GLU A 331 -0.93 -16.59 -7.96
N GLU A 332 -0.23 -17.73 -8.09
CA GLU A 332 0.12 -18.35 -9.38
C GLU A 332 -1.13 -18.79 -10.14
N ASN A 333 -2.08 -19.41 -9.45
CA ASN A 333 -3.34 -19.84 -10.05
C ASN A 333 -4.24 -18.65 -10.43
N ALA A 334 -4.27 -17.59 -9.63
CA ALA A 334 -5.03 -16.37 -9.94
C ALA A 334 -4.52 -15.64 -11.20
N ARG A 335 -3.22 -15.70 -11.49
CA ARG A 335 -2.60 -15.01 -12.64
C ARG A 335 -2.85 -15.70 -13.99
N GLY A 336 -3.32 -16.95 -13.97
CA GLY A 336 -3.31 -17.85 -15.12
C GLY A 336 -1.88 -18.30 -15.41
N ARG A 337 -1.64 -19.61 -15.64
CA ARG A 337 -0.29 -20.09 -16.00
C ARG A 337 0.21 -19.32 -17.22
N ALA A 338 1.26 -18.51 -17.07
CA ALA A 338 2.10 -18.14 -18.19
C ALA A 338 2.69 -19.46 -18.71
N ARG A 339 2.12 -20.02 -19.78
CA ARG A 339 2.79 -21.08 -20.51
C ARG A 339 4.05 -20.45 -21.08
N THR A 340 5.19 -20.72 -20.45
CA THR A 340 6.48 -20.74 -21.11
C THR A 340 6.32 -21.70 -22.30
N HIS A 341 6.06 -21.16 -23.48
CA HIS A 341 6.36 -21.91 -24.69
C HIS A 341 7.86 -21.76 -24.91
N SER A 342 8.49 -22.92 -24.95
CA SER A 342 9.87 -23.19 -25.36
C SER A 342 10.33 -22.38 -26.56
#